data_AF-A0A9X2IX60-F1
#
_entry.id   AF-A0A9X2IX60-F1
#
_cell.length_a   1.000
_cell.length_b   1.000
_cell.length_c   1.000
_cell.angle_alpha   90.00
_cell.angle_beta   90.00
_cell.angle_gamma   90.00
#
_symmetry.space_group_name_H-M   'P 1'
#
loop_
_entity.id
_entity.type
_entity.pdbx_description
1 polymer ?
#
loop_
_entity_poly.entity_id
_entity_poly.type
_entity_poly.pdbx_seq_one_letter_code
_entity_poly.pdbx_strand_id
1 'polypeptide(L)'
;MSTGLIACFAACALALVTIVLRASKWRQRPQSRPFTVTLTLLVVGVALRNPAVLAGTWLNGNTAIDLHLANATDLLGDLCYVAAGYFICTLVARAWGLAMPMPWLAGVFTIGALAMVALWVGSDAPTTPAVYVGYLGGPALAYSYVAASLILLSNLALVATAAIAQSSWRVRLALLPLALGGLLGVIEGLLRIGSHIRPEPWAELRDRIGWYPSVAMIVLYAVSGLIGYFMYASITRERRADRVAAE
;
A
#
# COMPACT_ATOMS: atom_id res chain seq x y z
N MET A 1 5.77 -2.46 26.71
CA MET A 1 5.44 -2.32 25.28
C MET A 1 6.66 -1.79 24.55
N SER A 2 7.07 -2.39 23.44
CA SER A 2 8.17 -1.85 22.63
C SER A 2 7.76 -0.52 21.98
N THR A 3 8.70 0.40 21.82
CA THR A 3 8.50 1.71 21.15
C THR A 3 7.90 1.54 19.75
N GLY A 4 8.25 0.45 19.05
CA GLY A 4 7.71 0.13 17.74
C GLY A 4 6.21 -0.17 17.72
N LEU A 5 5.67 -0.85 18.74
CA LEU A 5 4.24 -1.11 18.84
C LEU A 5 3.45 0.18 19.05
N ILE A 6 3.96 1.09 19.89
CA ILE A 6 3.33 2.40 20.15
C ILE A 6 3.26 3.22 18.86
N ALA A 7 4.36 3.26 18.08
CA ALA A 7 4.38 3.96 16.79
C ALA A 7 3.37 3.37 15.79
N CYS A 8 3.24 2.03 15.75
CA CYS A 8 2.26 1.35 14.91
C CYS A 8 0.82 1.69 15.31
N PHE A 9 0.50 1.65 16.60
CA PHE A 9 -0.83 2.04 17.11
C PHE A 9 -1.15 3.50 16.80
N ALA A 10 -0.19 4.42 17.01
CA ALA A 10 -0.37 5.82 16.69
C ALA A 10 -0.60 6.05 15.18
N ALA A 11 0.16 5.36 14.32
CA ALA A 11 -0.01 5.41 12.87
C ALA A 11 -1.39 4.88 12.44
N CYS A 12 -1.81 3.74 12.99
CA CYS A 12 -3.12 3.15 12.71
C CYS A 12 -4.26 4.05 13.20
N ALA A 13 -4.13 4.66 14.38
CA ALA A 13 -5.11 5.61 14.91
C ALA A 13 -5.22 6.85 14.02
N LEU A 14 -4.09 7.44 13.60
CA LEU A 14 -4.07 8.57 12.67
C LEU A 14 -4.73 8.23 11.32
N ALA A 15 -4.40 7.06 10.78
CA ALA A 15 -5.00 6.57 9.55
C ALA A 15 -6.51 6.35 9.71
N LEU A 16 -6.95 5.75 10.83
CA LEU A 16 -8.36 5.54 11.13
C LEU A 16 -9.13 6.86 11.22
N VAL A 17 -8.61 7.85 11.94
CA VAL A 17 -9.21 9.20 12.00
C VAL A 17 -9.35 9.78 10.60
N THR A 18 -8.30 9.68 9.78
CA THR A 18 -8.31 10.15 8.38
C THR A 18 -9.36 9.41 7.55
N ILE A 19 -9.46 8.09 7.70
CA ILE A 19 -10.43 7.24 7.01
C ILE A 19 -11.86 7.66 7.38
N VAL A 20 -12.18 7.74 8.67
CA VAL A 20 -13.52 8.10 9.17
C VAL A 20 -13.93 9.48 8.67
N LEU A 21 -13.05 10.49 8.82
CA LEU A 21 -13.32 11.85 8.35
C LEU A 21 -13.61 11.88 6.85
N ARG A 22 -12.84 11.16 6.04
CA ARG A 22 -13.05 11.12 4.58
C ARG A 22 -14.27 10.30 4.17
N ALA A 23 -14.53 9.18 4.85
CA ALA A 23 -15.68 8.31 4.60
C ALA A 23 -17.01 9.04 4.84
N SER A 24 -17.07 9.89 5.87
CA SER A 24 -18.25 10.72 6.16
C SER A 24 -18.71 11.60 4.98
N LYS A 25 -17.80 11.92 4.04
CA LYS A 25 -18.09 12.77 2.87
C LYS A 25 -18.19 12.00 1.55
N TRP A 26 -18.22 10.67 1.56
CA TRP A 26 -18.23 9.87 0.32
C TRP A 26 -19.43 10.09 -0.59
N ARG A 27 -20.60 10.45 -0.02
CA ARG A 27 -21.79 10.80 -0.82
C ARG A 27 -21.58 12.11 -1.58
N GLN A 28 -20.96 13.09 -0.93
CA GLN A 28 -20.70 14.42 -1.50
C GLN A 28 -19.45 14.45 -2.40
N ARG A 29 -18.48 13.55 -2.15
CA ARG A 29 -17.16 13.54 -2.80
C ARG A 29 -16.78 12.13 -3.26
N PRO A 30 -17.38 11.60 -4.34
CA PRO A 30 -17.05 10.26 -4.83
C PRO A 30 -15.59 10.12 -5.27
N GLN A 31 -14.95 11.22 -5.67
CA GLN A 31 -13.55 11.25 -6.09
C GLN A 31 -12.55 10.94 -4.95
N SER A 32 -12.93 11.12 -3.68
CA SER A 32 -12.04 10.84 -2.54
C SER A 32 -11.99 9.35 -2.15
N ARG A 33 -12.94 8.54 -2.64
CA ARG A 33 -13.13 7.13 -2.26
C ARG A 33 -11.90 6.26 -2.53
N PRO A 34 -11.26 6.29 -3.72
CA PRO A 34 -10.13 5.40 -3.99
C PRO A 34 -8.99 5.60 -2.98
N PHE A 35 -8.69 6.85 -2.64
CA PHE A 35 -7.66 7.17 -1.64
C PHE A 35 -8.01 6.64 -0.25
N THR A 36 -9.26 6.79 0.18
CA THR A 36 -9.70 6.26 1.47
C THR A 36 -9.59 4.74 1.49
N VAL A 37 -9.98 4.06 0.41
CA VAL A 37 -9.85 2.61 0.28
C VAL A 37 -8.38 2.17 0.26
N THR A 38 -7.51 2.86 -0.48
CA THR A 38 -6.06 2.64 -0.45
C THR A 38 -5.54 2.71 0.99
N LEU A 39 -5.85 3.76 1.74
CA LEU A 39 -5.36 3.92 3.11
C LEU A 39 -5.88 2.82 4.03
N THR A 40 -7.15 2.42 3.90
CA THR A 40 -7.71 1.29 4.65
C THR A 40 -6.98 -0.02 4.32
N LEU A 41 -6.77 -0.31 3.04
CA LEU A 41 -6.08 -1.52 2.61
C LEU A 41 -4.62 -1.56 3.08
N LEU A 42 -3.91 -0.43 3.07
CA LEU A 42 -2.56 -0.34 3.59
C LEU A 42 -2.52 -0.61 5.11
N VAL A 43 -3.46 -0.05 5.87
CA VAL A 43 -3.57 -0.30 7.33
C VAL A 43 -3.82 -1.78 7.61
N VAL A 44 -4.79 -2.38 6.91
CA VAL A 44 -5.08 -3.82 7.05
C VAL A 44 -3.87 -4.66 6.64
N GLY A 45 -3.24 -4.32 5.51
CA GLY A 45 -2.05 -5.02 5.01
C GLY A 45 -0.87 -4.97 5.98
N VAL A 46 -0.55 -3.80 6.55
CA VAL A 46 0.50 -3.67 7.58
C VAL A 46 0.16 -4.44 8.85
N ALA A 47 -1.10 -4.42 9.28
CA ALA A 47 -1.52 -5.16 10.46
C ALA A 47 -1.36 -6.68 10.27
N LEU A 48 -1.78 -7.20 9.11
CA LEU A 48 -1.64 -8.63 8.76
C LEU A 48 -0.19 -9.07 8.60
N ARG A 49 0.68 -8.18 8.11
CA ARG A 49 2.12 -8.43 7.93
C ARG A 49 2.97 -8.01 9.13
N ASN A 50 2.35 -7.70 10.27
CA ASN A 50 3.10 -7.36 11.47
C ASN A 50 3.84 -8.62 11.98
N PRO A 51 5.13 -8.54 12.31
CA PRO A 51 5.89 -9.70 12.81
C PRO A 51 5.25 -10.39 14.03
N ALA A 52 4.55 -9.66 14.89
CA ALA A 52 3.85 -10.24 16.04
C ALA A 52 2.62 -11.07 15.63
N VAL A 53 1.95 -10.68 14.54
CA VAL A 53 0.83 -11.42 13.95
C VAL A 53 1.35 -12.60 13.12
N LEU A 54 2.43 -12.41 12.36
CA LEU A 54 3.08 -13.45 11.57
C LEU A 54 3.75 -14.53 12.42
N ALA A 55 4.22 -14.19 13.63
CA ALA A 55 4.80 -15.15 14.58
C ALA A 55 3.80 -16.17 15.18
N GLY A 56 2.58 -16.27 14.64
CA GLY A 56 1.72 -17.44 14.86
C GLY A 56 1.07 -17.54 16.23
N THR A 57 0.93 -16.44 16.97
CA THR A 57 0.28 -16.47 18.30
C THR A 57 -1.24 -16.35 18.25
N TRP A 58 -1.84 -16.13 17.08
CA TRP A 58 -3.28 -15.88 16.92
C TRP A 58 -4.09 -17.12 16.49
N LEU A 59 -3.44 -18.12 15.89
CA LEU A 59 -3.97 -19.47 15.64
C LEU A 59 -3.02 -20.48 16.28
N ASN A 60 -3.55 -21.56 16.85
CA ASN A 60 -2.70 -22.65 17.33
C ASN A 60 -1.84 -23.16 16.15
N GLY A 61 -0.51 -23.11 16.28
CA GLY A 61 0.42 -23.33 15.16
C GLY A 61 0.21 -24.67 14.46
N ASN A 62 -0.15 -25.72 15.21
CA ASN A 62 -0.45 -27.03 14.64
C ASN A 62 -1.75 -27.01 13.81
N THR A 63 -2.81 -26.36 14.32
CA THR A 63 -4.09 -26.23 13.60
C THR A 63 -3.94 -25.41 12.30
N ALA A 64 -3.09 -24.38 12.30
CA ALA A 64 -2.84 -23.59 11.09
C ALA A 64 -2.08 -24.41 10.02
N ILE A 65 -1.15 -25.27 10.42
CA ILE A 65 -0.43 -26.17 9.50
C ILE A 65 -1.38 -27.23 8.94
N ASP A 66 -2.15 -27.88 9.82
CA ASP A 66 -3.11 -28.94 9.45
C ASP A 66 -4.18 -28.45 8.46
N LEU A 67 -4.56 -27.17 8.58
CA LEU A 67 -5.52 -26.52 7.68
C LEU A 67 -4.89 -25.90 6.43
N HIS A 68 -3.56 -26.04 6.23
CA HIS A 68 -2.82 -25.38 5.15
C HIS A 68 -2.97 -23.84 5.14
N LEU A 69 -2.90 -23.22 6.32
CA LEU A 69 -3.08 -21.79 6.53
C LEU A 69 -1.89 -21.11 7.25
N ALA A 70 -0.74 -21.77 7.36
CA ALA A 70 0.39 -21.31 8.17
C ALA A 70 0.85 -19.88 7.84
N ASN A 71 0.88 -19.49 6.56
CA ASN A 71 1.22 -18.12 6.12
C ASN A 71 0.07 -17.39 5.41
N ALA A 72 -1.19 -17.72 5.71
CA ALA A 72 -2.31 -17.08 5.03
C ALA A 72 -2.35 -15.54 5.27
N THR A 73 -1.86 -15.07 6.41
CA THR A 73 -1.80 -13.64 6.75
C THR A 73 -0.80 -12.85 5.91
N ASP A 74 0.35 -13.42 5.55
CA ASP A 74 1.31 -12.76 4.65
C ASP A 74 0.71 -12.60 3.25
N LEU A 75 0.04 -13.66 2.74
CA LEU A 75 -0.71 -13.62 1.47
C LEU A 75 -1.81 -12.57 1.50
N LEU A 76 -2.69 -12.60 2.50
CA LEU A 76 -3.78 -11.62 2.62
C LEU A 76 -3.24 -10.19 2.75
N GLY A 77 -2.14 -10.04 3.49
CA GLY A 77 -1.41 -8.79 3.58
C GLY A 77 -0.97 -8.28 2.20
N ASP A 78 -0.20 -9.07 1.46
CA ASP A 78 0.27 -8.67 0.13
C ASP A 78 -0.88 -8.43 -0.86
N LEU A 79 -1.97 -9.19 -0.79
CA LEU A 79 -3.18 -8.93 -1.57
C LEU A 79 -3.81 -7.57 -1.23
N CYS A 80 -3.82 -7.17 0.05
CA CYS A 80 -4.24 -5.81 0.44
C CYS A 80 -3.33 -4.74 -0.17
N TYR A 81 -2.00 -4.92 -0.16
CA TYR A 81 -1.07 -3.98 -0.79
C TYR A 81 -1.25 -3.91 -2.31
N VAL A 82 -1.46 -5.04 -2.97
CA VAL A 82 -1.71 -5.11 -4.42
C VAL A 82 -3.02 -4.41 -4.77
N ALA A 83 -4.09 -4.65 -4.00
CA ALA A 83 -5.34 -3.93 -4.16
C ALA A 83 -5.18 -2.41 -3.90
N ALA A 84 -4.39 -2.02 -2.89
CA ALA A 84 -4.04 -0.63 -2.65
C ALA A 84 -3.30 -0.01 -3.85
N GLY A 85 -2.36 -0.75 -4.45
CA GLY A 85 -1.64 -0.40 -5.66
C GLY A 85 -2.57 -0.14 -6.86
N TYR A 86 -3.59 -0.98 -7.05
CA TYR A 86 -4.62 -0.76 -8.07
C TYR A 86 -5.32 0.58 -7.89
N PHE A 87 -5.73 0.90 -6.66
CA PHE A 87 -6.38 2.18 -6.37
C PHE A 87 -5.42 3.38 -6.50
N ILE A 88 -4.14 3.21 -6.19
CA ILE A 88 -3.10 4.21 -6.45
C ILE A 88 -2.99 4.47 -7.96
N CYS A 89 -2.85 3.42 -8.77
CA CYS A 89 -2.80 3.55 -10.23
C CYS A 89 -4.09 4.16 -10.80
N THR A 90 -5.24 3.84 -10.22
CA THR A 90 -6.52 4.46 -10.58
C THR A 90 -6.53 5.96 -10.27
N LEU A 91 -6.01 6.38 -9.11
CA LEU A 91 -5.86 7.79 -8.75
C LEU A 91 -4.92 8.52 -9.71
N VAL A 92 -3.78 7.89 -10.03
CA VAL A 92 -2.81 8.40 -11.01
C VAL A 92 -3.49 8.57 -12.37
N ALA A 93 -4.06 7.51 -12.95
CA ALA A 93 -4.69 7.59 -14.26
C ALA A 93 -5.82 8.63 -14.32
N ARG A 94 -6.60 8.78 -13.24
CA ARG A 94 -7.59 9.87 -13.12
C ARG A 94 -6.95 11.25 -13.08
N ALA A 95 -5.83 11.43 -12.38
CA ALA A 95 -5.11 12.70 -12.34
C ALA A 95 -4.59 13.11 -13.72
N TRP A 96 -4.26 12.14 -14.57
CA TRP A 96 -3.87 12.35 -15.97
C TRP A 96 -5.05 12.43 -16.95
N GLY A 97 -6.30 12.36 -16.47
CA GLY A 97 -7.49 12.40 -17.34
C GLY A 97 -7.70 11.15 -18.20
N LEU A 98 -7.02 10.05 -17.89
CA LEU A 98 -7.08 8.81 -18.66
C LEU A 98 -8.28 7.96 -18.22
N ALA A 99 -9.33 7.92 -19.05
CA ALA A 99 -10.52 7.08 -18.82
C ALA A 99 -10.35 5.63 -19.31
N MET A 100 -9.59 5.45 -20.39
CA MET A 100 -9.37 4.16 -21.09
C MET A 100 -8.53 3.09 -20.36
N PRO A 101 -7.54 3.40 -19.48
CA PRO A 101 -6.68 2.36 -18.91
C PRO A 101 -7.31 1.59 -17.75
N MET A 102 -8.51 1.95 -17.29
CA MET A 102 -9.11 1.36 -16.07
C MET A 102 -9.34 -0.16 -16.17
N PRO A 103 -9.89 -0.71 -17.28
CA PRO A 103 -10.05 -2.17 -17.41
C PRO A 103 -8.71 -2.90 -17.47
N TRP A 104 -7.71 -2.31 -18.14
CA TRP A 104 -6.36 -2.87 -18.23
C TRP A 104 -5.65 -2.90 -16.88
N LEU A 105 -5.74 -1.80 -16.11
CA LEU A 105 -5.23 -1.76 -14.74
C LEU A 105 -5.91 -2.83 -13.88
N ALA A 106 -7.25 -2.92 -13.93
CA ALA A 106 -7.97 -3.96 -13.20
C ALA A 106 -7.49 -5.37 -13.60
N GLY A 107 -7.28 -5.62 -14.90
CA GLY A 107 -6.75 -6.88 -15.41
C GLY A 107 -5.35 -7.20 -14.87
N VAL A 108 -4.40 -6.27 -14.96
CA VAL A 108 -3.01 -6.45 -14.47
C VAL A 108 -2.99 -6.81 -12.99
N PHE A 109 -3.71 -6.05 -12.16
CA PHE A 109 -3.73 -6.29 -10.71
C PHE A 109 -4.52 -7.56 -10.33
N THR A 110 -5.59 -7.90 -11.07
CA THR A 110 -6.35 -9.14 -10.84
C THR A 110 -5.54 -10.37 -11.24
N ILE A 111 -4.90 -10.35 -12.40
CA ILE A 111 -4.01 -11.44 -12.84
C ILE A 111 -2.83 -11.58 -11.88
N GLY A 112 -2.24 -10.47 -11.44
CA GLY A 112 -1.19 -10.47 -10.43
C GLY A 112 -1.62 -11.10 -9.11
N ALA A 113 -2.80 -10.73 -8.61
CA ALA A 113 -3.38 -11.30 -7.39
C ALA A 113 -3.68 -12.81 -7.54
N LEU A 114 -4.25 -13.23 -8.66
CA LEU A 114 -4.51 -14.65 -8.95
C LEU A 114 -3.21 -15.45 -9.06
N ALA A 115 -2.19 -14.90 -9.72
CA ALA A 115 -0.87 -15.51 -9.81
C ALA A 115 -0.24 -15.66 -8.42
N MET A 116 -0.37 -14.65 -7.55
CA MET A 116 0.10 -14.73 -6.17
C MET A 116 -0.58 -15.85 -5.39
N VAL A 117 -1.91 -15.98 -5.48
CA VAL A 117 -2.66 -17.05 -4.83
C VAL A 117 -2.23 -18.42 -5.37
N ALA A 118 -2.13 -18.58 -6.70
CA ALA A 118 -1.74 -19.84 -7.31
C ALA A 118 -0.32 -20.26 -6.92
N LEU A 119 0.63 -19.32 -6.92
CA LEU A 119 2.02 -19.55 -6.51
C LEU A 119 2.13 -19.88 -5.01
N TRP A 120 1.32 -19.22 -4.16
CA TRP A 120 1.27 -19.53 -2.74
C TRP A 120 0.73 -20.94 -2.49
N VAL A 121 -0.40 -21.31 -3.10
CA VAL A 121 -1.01 -22.65 -2.99
C VAL A 121 -0.06 -23.73 -3.52
N GLY A 122 0.65 -23.47 -4.62
CA GLY A 122 1.61 -24.39 -5.23
C GLY A 122 2.99 -24.42 -4.57
N SER A 123 3.17 -23.75 -3.43
CA SER A 123 4.43 -23.72 -2.67
C SER A 123 4.29 -24.41 -1.30
N ASP A 124 5.38 -24.47 -0.55
CA ASP A 124 5.37 -24.94 0.84
C ASP A 124 4.87 -23.88 1.85
N ALA A 125 4.46 -22.69 1.38
CA ALA A 125 3.95 -21.61 2.22
C ALA A 125 2.67 -21.93 3.03
N PRO A 126 1.71 -22.71 2.53
CA PRO A 126 0.51 -23.06 3.29
C PRO A 126 0.81 -23.95 4.50
N THR A 127 1.91 -24.72 4.45
CA THR A 127 2.26 -25.75 5.45
C THR A 127 3.47 -25.40 6.31
N THR A 128 4.27 -24.42 5.92
CA THR A 128 5.53 -24.10 6.62
C THR A 128 5.43 -22.77 7.35
N PRO A 129 5.45 -22.72 8.69
CA PRO A 129 5.45 -21.44 9.40
C PRO A 129 6.75 -20.69 9.13
N ALA A 130 6.67 -19.53 8.49
CA ALA A 130 7.82 -18.68 8.19
C ALA A 130 7.44 -17.22 8.40
N VAL A 131 8.36 -16.40 8.92
CA VAL A 131 8.07 -14.97 9.12
C VAL A 131 7.80 -14.28 7.77
N TYR A 132 8.46 -14.73 6.70
CA TYR A 132 8.23 -14.25 5.35
C TYR A 132 8.20 -15.41 4.35
N VAL A 133 7.14 -15.47 3.54
CA VAL A 133 6.93 -16.55 2.57
C VAL A 133 8.06 -16.63 1.54
N GLY A 134 8.63 -15.49 1.14
CA GLY A 134 9.72 -15.44 0.16
C GLY A 134 10.99 -16.23 0.56
N TYR A 135 11.21 -16.51 1.84
CA TYR A 135 12.35 -17.30 2.32
C TYR A 135 12.24 -18.79 2.03
N LEU A 136 11.06 -19.28 1.68
CA LEU A 136 10.84 -20.67 1.33
C LEU A 136 11.39 -21.04 -0.07
N GLY A 137 11.83 -20.05 -0.86
CA GLY A 137 12.37 -20.28 -2.19
C GLY A 137 11.30 -20.72 -3.20
N GLY A 138 11.73 -21.25 -4.35
CA GLY A 138 10.82 -21.86 -5.35
C GLY A 138 9.62 -20.98 -5.75
N PRO A 139 8.39 -21.54 -5.83
CA PRO A 139 7.19 -20.77 -6.16
C PRO A 139 6.85 -19.67 -5.14
N ALA A 140 7.22 -19.83 -3.87
CA ALA A 140 7.02 -18.83 -2.83
C ALA A 140 7.89 -17.57 -3.06
N LEU A 141 9.10 -17.75 -3.60
CA LEU A 141 9.95 -16.64 -4.03
C LEU A 141 9.31 -15.86 -5.19
N ALA A 142 8.79 -16.59 -6.20
CA ALA A 142 8.13 -15.99 -7.35
C ALA A 142 6.87 -15.20 -6.93
N TYR A 143 6.07 -15.74 -6.00
CA TYR A 143 4.95 -15.04 -5.37
C TYR A 143 5.39 -13.68 -4.80
N SER A 144 6.44 -13.68 -3.96
CA SER A 144 6.94 -12.48 -3.30
C SER A 144 7.51 -11.47 -4.31
N TYR A 145 8.07 -11.95 -5.43
CA TYR A 145 8.53 -11.11 -6.53
C TYR A 145 7.37 -10.39 -7.23
N VAL A 146 6.31 -11.13 -7.59
CA VAL A 146 5.10 -10.55 -8.22
C VAL A 146 4.49 -9.46 -7.34
N ALA A 147 4.34 -9.74 -6.03
CA ALA A 147 3.82 -8.78 -5.07
C ALA A 147 4.68 -7.50 -5.02
N ALA A 148 6.02 -7.68 -4.89
CA ALA A 148 6.95 -6.56 -4.83
C ALA A 148 6.94 -5.71 -6.11
N SER A 149 6.86 -6.33 -7.29
CA SER A 149 6.81 -5.61 -8.57
C SER A 149 5.55 -4.75 -8.72
N LEU A 150 4.38 -5.25 -8.30
CA LEU A 150 3.12 -4.49 -8.37
C LEU A 150 3.11 -3.31 -7.39
N ILE A 151 3.64 -3.51 -6.18
CA ILE A 151 3.82 -2.44 -5.19
C ILE A 151 4.80 -1.39 -5.72
N LEU A 152 5.93 -1.82 -6.28
CA LEU A 152 6.94 -0.93 -6.85
C LEU A 152 6.36 -0.08 -8.00
N LEU A 153 5.69 -0.73 -8.95
CA LEU A 153 5.10 -0.06 -10.11
C LEU A 153 4.09 1.01 -9.71
N SER A 154 3.17 0.67 -8.80
CA SER A 154 2.13 1.60 -8.34
C SER A 154 2.71 2.82 -7.62
N ASN A 155 3.73 2.61 -6.78
CA ASN A 155 4.39 3.70 -6.07
C ASN A 155 5.28 4.55 -6.99
N LEU A 156 5.97 3.94 -7.98
CA LEU A 156 6.70 4.70 -9.01
C LEU A 156 5.75 5.60 -9.82
N ALA A 157 4.59 5.08 -10.23
CA ALA A 157 3.59 5.85 -10.96
C ALA A 157 3.09 7.04 -10.12
N LEU A 158 2.88 6.85 -8.82
CA LEU A 158 2.51 7.91 -7.89
C LEU A 158 3.58 8.99 -7.77
N VAL A 159 4.83 8.58 -7.52
CA VAL A 159 5.97 9.50 -7.37
C VAL A 159 6.19 10.30 -8.65
N ALA A 160 6.20 9.64 -9.81
CA ALA A 160 6.34 10.29 -11.11
C ALA A 160 5.21 11.33 -11.33
N THR A 161 3.98 10.96 -11.01
CA THR A 161 2.84 11.87 -11.13
C THR A 161 2.99 13.08 -10.21
N ALA A 162 3.37 12.87 -8.95
CA ALA A 162 3.56 13.96 -8.00
C ALA A 162 4.73 14.89 -8.39
N ALA A 163 5.80 14.35 -8.97
CA ALA A 163 6.95 15.11 -9.43
C ALA A 163 6.62 15.99 -10.66
N ILE A 164 5.80 15.49 -11.58
CA ILE A 164 5.46 16.19 -12.83
C ILE A 164 4.26 17.15 -12.64
N ALA A 165 3.46 16.97 -11.59
CA ALA A 165 2.24 17.74 -11.36
C ALA A 165 2.49 19.25 -11.26
N GLN A 166 2.12 19.98 -12.33
CA GLN A 166 2.06 21.44 -12.32
C GLN A 166 0.80 21.90 -11.60
N SER A 167 0.91 22.07 -10.29
CA SER A 167 -0.22 22.43 -9.43
C SER A 167 0.12 23.62 -8.51
N SER A 168 -0.92 24.27 -7.98
CA SER A 168 -0.77 25.37 -7.03
C SER A 168 -0.03 24.91 -5.77
N TRP A 169 0.64 25.83 -5.06
CA TRP A 169 1.43 25.52 -3.87
C TRP A 169 0.63 24.73 -2.81
N ARG A 170 -0.68 25.00 -2.73
CA ARG A 170 -1.64 24.32 -1.85
C ARG A 170 -1.80 22.84 -2.17
N VAL A 171 -1.91 22.52 -3.46
CA VAL A 171 -1.98 21.13 -3.91
C VAL A 171 -0.63 20.45 -3.73
N ARG A 172 0.47 21.16 -4.00
CA ARG A 172 1.83 20.65 -3.74
C ARG A 172 2.06 20.27 -2.28
N LEU A 173 1.52 21.03 -1.32
CA LEU A 173 1.58 20.68 0.10
C LEU A 173 0.88 19.35 0.42
N ALA A 174 -0.26 19.06 -0.22
CA ALA A 174 -0.93 17.78 -0.04
C ALA A 174 -0.19 16.63 -0.77
N LEU A 175 0.43 16.93 -1.91
CA LEU A 175 1.18 15.96 -2.71
C LEU A 175 2.54 15.61 -2.10
N LEU A 176 3.19 16.50 -1.36
CA LEU A 176 4.52 16.27 -0.81
C LEU A 176 4.58 15.05 0.14
N PRO A 177 3.73 14.94 1.18
CA PRO A 177 3.69 13.73 2.01
C PRO A 177 3.33 12.49 1.20
N LEU A 178 2.42 12.62 0.22
CA LEU A 178 2.02 11.51 -0.65
C LEU A 178 3.19 10.99 -1.49
N ALA A 179 3.98 11.88 -2.07
CA ALA A 179 5.18 11.56 -2.85
C ALA A 179 6.25 10.92 -1.97
N LEU A 180 6.48 11.45 -0.76
CA LEU A 180 7.41 10.85 0.20
C LEU A 180 6.96 9.45 0.61
N GLY A 181 5.67 9.25 0.87
CA GLY A 181 5.13 7.92 1.14
C GLY A 181 5.30 6.98 -0.05
N GLY A 182 5.09 7.48 -1.27
CA GLY A 182 5.36 6.74 -2.50
C GLY A 182 6.82 6.33 -2.62
N LEU A 183 7.76 7.22 -2.31
CA LEU A 183 9.20 6.90 -2.30
C LEU A 183 9.54 5.80 -1.29
N LEU A 184 8.91 5.80 -0.10
CA LEU A 184 9.06 4.71 0.86
C LEU A 184 8.52 3.38 0.32
N GLY A 185 7.39 3.39 -0.38
CA GLY A 185 6.86 2.22 -1.07
C GLY A 185 7.77 1.71 -2.20
N VAL A 186 8.43 2.62 -2.92
CA VAL A 186 9.48 2.27 -3.90
C VAL A 186 10.66 1.60 -3.22
N ILE A 187 11.16 2.17 -2.12
CA ILE A 187 12.25 1.59 -1.33
C ILE A 187 11.86 0.20 -0.81
N GLU A 188 10.64 0.02 -0.29
CA GLU A 188 10.13 -1.29 0.16
C GLU A 188 10.12 -2.31 -0.98
N GLY A 189 9.61 -1.93 -2.15
CA GLY A 189 9.59 -2.78 -3.34
C GLY A 189 11.00 -3.18 -3.81
N LEU A 190 11.92 -2.22 -3.84
CA LEU A 190 13.32 -2.47 -4.21
C LEU A 190 14.05 -3.36 -3.20
N LEU A 191 13.83 -3.16 -1.90
CA LEU A 191 14.40 -4.02 -0.85
C LEU A 191 13.91 -5.46 -1.00
N ARG A 192 12.61 -5.65 -1.25
CA ARG A 192 12.05 -7.00 -1.50
C ARG A 192 12.67 -7.63 -2.74
N ILE A 193 12.69 -6.94 -3.88
CA ILE A 193 13.28 -7.45 -5.12
C ILE A 193 14.78 -7.75 -4.93
N GLY A 194 15.51 -6.83 -4.31
CA GLY A 194 16.93 -7.00 -3.99
C GLY A 194 17.19 -8.24 -3.14
N SER A 195 16.36 -8.46 -2.10
CA SER A 195 16.45 -9.66 -1.25
C SER A 195 16.23 -10.98 -2.00
N HIS A 196 15.53 -10.95 -3.14
CA HIS A 196 15.33 -12.13 -3.98
C HIS A 196 16.49 -12.37 -4.95
N ILE A 197 17.07 -11.31 -5.53
CA ILE A 197 18.13 -11.40 -6.53
C ILE A 197 19.49 -11.70 -5.86
N ARG A 198 19.77 -11.02 -4.75
CA ARG A 198 21.01 -11.14 -4.01
C ARG A 198 20.69 -11.08 -2.52
N PRO A 199 20.50 -12.22 -1.84
CA PRO A 199 20.07 -12.25 -0.44
C PRO A 199 20.94 -11.41 0.49
N GLU A 200 22.27 -11.44 0.34
CA GLU A 200 23.17 -10.59 1.11
C GLU A 200 23.66 -9.38 0.28
N PRO A 201 23.54 -8.14 0.80
CA PRO A 201 23.11 -7.74 2.16
C PRO A 201 21.61 -7.41 2.31
N TRP A 202 20.81 -7.66 1.28
CA TRP A 202 19.47 -7.07 1.14
C TRP A 202 18.41 -7.69 2.06
N ALA A 203 18.45 -9.00 2.30
CA ALA A 203 17.56 -9.70 3.22
C ALA A 203 17.81 -9.24 4.67
N GLU A 204 19.07 -9.11 5.08
CA GLU A 204 19.42 -8.60 6.41
C GLU A 204 18.94 -7.16 6.62
N LEU A 205 19.16 -6.29 5.62
CA LEU A 205 18.66 -4.92 5.69
C LEU A 205 17.13 -4.91 5.79
N ARG A 206 16.44 -5.70 4.98
CA ARG A 206 14.99 -5.86 5.01
C ARG A 206 14.51 -6.35 6.39
N ASP A 207 15.16 -7.31 7.02
CA ASP A 207 14.72 -7.80 8.33
C ASP A 207 14.90 -6.75 9.43
N ARG A 208 15.95 -5.92 9.33
CA ARG A 208 16.21 -4.82 10.28
C ARG A 208 15.19 -3.69 10.18
N ILE A 209 14.81 -3.29 8.96
CA ILE A 209 13.98 -2.09 8.75
C ILE A 209 12.59 -2.37 8.20
N GLY A 210 12.27 -3.59 7.79
CA GLY A 210 11.27 -3.88 6.75
C GLY A 210 9.86 -3.38 7.00
N TRP A 211 9.44 -3.27 8.26
CA TRP A 211 8.09 -2.83 8.62
C TRP A 211 7.98 -1.31 8.85
N TYR A 212 9.08 -0.61 9.14
CA TYR A 212 9.06 0.83 9.39
C TYR A 212 8.67 1.65 8.15
N PRO A 213 9.18 1.35 6.92
CA PRO A 213 8.76 2.04 5.71
C PRO A 213 7.26 1.96 5.46
N SER A 214 6.63 0.80 5.68
CA SER A 214 5.19 0.66 5.47
C SER A 214 4.37 1.48 6.47
N VAL A 215 4.79 1.50 7.75
CA VAL A 215 4.15 2.34 8.78
C VAL A 215 4.31 3.82 8.45
N ALA A 216 5.52 4.25 8.08
CA ALA A 216 5.78 5.63 7.69
C ALA A 216 5.02 6.03 6.42
N MET A 217 4.89 5.13 5.44
CA MET A 217 4.05 5.33 4.26
C MET A 217 2.58 5.58 4.64
N ILE A 218 2.02 4.77 5.55
CA ILE A 218 0.65 4.98 6.06
C ILE A 218 0.50 6.35 6.71
N VAL A 219 1.44 6.74 7.58
CA VAL A 219 1.42 8.05 8.24
C VAL A 219 1.43 9.17 7.19
N LEU A 220 2.33 9.10 6.22
CA LEU A 220 2.46 10.12 5.18
C LEU A 220 1.21 10.19 4.28
N TYR A 221 0.61 9.05 3.95
CA TYR A 221 -0.66 9.00 3.22
C TYR A 221 -1.80 9.57 4.07
N ALA A 222 -1.88 9.23 5.35
CA ALA A 222 -2.88 9.78 6.27
C ALA A 222 -2.75 11.31 6.37
N VAL A 223 -1.53 11.82 6.56
CA VAL A 223 -1.25 13.27 6.61
C VAL A 223 -1.64 13.95 5.30
N SER A 224 -1.25 13.41 4.14
CA SER A 224 -1.69 13.92 2.83
C SER A 224 -3.23 13.95 2.73
N GLY A 225 -3.88 12.88 3.19
CA GLY A 225 -5.32 12.73 3.20
C GLY A 225 -6.03 13.78 4.05
N LEU A 226 -5.45 14.13 5.21
CA LEU A 226 -5.95 15.18 6.12
C LEU A 226 -5.74 16.58 5.56
N ILE A 227 -4.54 16.88 5.06
CA ILE A 227 -4.25 18.16 4.39
C ILE A 227 -5.24 18.39 3.26
N GLY A 228 -5.42 17.40 2.38
CA GLY A 228 -6.39 17.48 1.29
C GLY A 228 -7.85 17.60 1.77
N TYR A 229 -8.20 17.00 2.91
CA TYR A 229 -9.55 17.10 3.49
C TYR A 229 -9.86 18.52 3.97
N PHE A 230 -8.94 19.14 4.73
CA PHE A 230 -9.11 20.49 5.28
C PHE A 230 -8.98 21.57 4.21
N MET A 231 -8.08 21.41 3.24
CA MET A 231 -7.85 22.40 2.18
C MET A 231 -8.88 22.33 1.05
N TYR A 232 -9.79 21.34 1.04
CA TYR A 232 -10.73 21.16 -0.06
C TYR A 232 -11.60 22.40 -0.32
N ALA A 233 -12.10 23.05 0.72
CA ALA A 233 -13.01 24.20 0.56
C ALA A 233 -12.32 25.39 -0.12
N SER A 234 -11.04 25.63 0.17
CA SER A 234 -10.27 26.70 -0.47
C SER A 234 -9.91 26.36 -1.91
N ILE A 235 -9.47 25.13 -2.18
CA ILE A 235 -9.14 24.64 -3.54
C ILE A 235 -10.34 24.72 -4.48
N THR A 236 -11.54 24.40 -3.97
CA THR A 236 -12.77 24.41 -4.80
C THR A 236 -13.21 25.84 -5.13
N ARG A 237 -13.01 26.80 -4.21
CA ARG A 237 -13.31 28.22 -4.46
C ARG A 237 -12.39 28.83 -5.51
N GLU A 238 -11.09 28.54 -5.46
CA GLU A 238 -10.10 29.01 -6.45
C GLU A 238 -10.43 28.50 -7.86
N ARG A 239 -10.65 27.19 -8.03
CA ARG A 239 -11.03 26.63 -9.34
C ARG A 239 -12.29 27.23 -9.94
N ARG A 240 -13.23 27.67 -9.09
CA ARG A 240 -14.45 28.34 -9.54
C ARG A 240 -14.15 29.77 -9.98
N ALA A 241 -13.31 30.50 -9.24
CA ALA A 241 -12.88 31.84 -9.60
C ALA A 241 -12.08 31.83 -10.94
N ASP A 242 -11.16 30.87 -11.11
CA ASP A 242 -10.36 30.74 -12.33
C ASP A 242 -11.22 30.42 -13.56
N ARG A 243 -12.28 29.61 -13.40
CA ARG A 243 -13.23 29.33 -14.49
C ARG A 243 -14.05 30.54 -14.88
N VAL A 244 -14.55 31.28 -13.89
CA VAL A 244 -15.33 32.51 -14.14
C VAL A 244 -14.47 33.60 -14.77
N ALA A 245 -13.16 33.65 -14.47
CA ALA A 245 -12.23 34.60 -15.10
C ALA A 245 -11.82 34.21 -16.53
N ALA A 246 -12.10 32.97 -16.96
CA ALA A 246 -11.74 32.45 -18.29
C ALA A 246 -12.93 32.43 -19.27
N GLU A 247 -14.14 32.75 -18.80
CA GLU A 247 -15.37 32.96 -19.58
C GLU A 247 -15.58 34.45 -19.86
#